data_AF-A0AAJ6E4N5-F1
#
_entry.id   AF-A0AAJ6E4N5-F1
#
_cell.length_a   1.000
_cell.length_b   1.000
_cell.length_c   1.000
_cell.angle_alpha   90.00
_cell.angle_beta   90.00
_cell.angle_gamma   90.00
#
_symmetry.space_group_name_H-M   'P 1'
#
loop_
_entity.id
_entity.type
_entity.pdbx_description
1 polymer ?
#
loop_
_entity_poly.entity_id
_entity_poly.type
_entity_poly.pdbx_seq_one_letter_code
_entity_poly.pdbx_strand_id
1 'polypeptide(L)'
;MNRREILGILGTITALPRAALAQQPGVTRRLGVLSVTAEDDAAGRTRSAILVEALAAHGWKEQANLKIDWRSGGGDRQRIARLADELVALKPDILLAVGTPSVEELHSRTATTPIVFAVVTDPVSQGFVKNLAHPGGNITGFTDYDAPMAGKWLEMLSQIKPKVARVFVVYNPATAPFAGLMLQTIEDAARALRVAVEAAPVHDDTSIAALASRKDGGLLVLPDFFTMANRARLLAAITEARTPAVFWSSTFVEEGGLMSYSTDSAEQVRRAASYIDRILRGAQPADLPVQNPTKFELAFNLKTAKAIGVTIPAHLLATANDVIE
;
A
#
# COMPACT_ATOMS: atom_id res chain seq x y z
N MET A 1 -50.91 -60.36 -23.54
CA MET A 1 -50.74 -59.40 -22.42
C MET A 1 -49.92 -58.21 -22.91
N ASN A 2 -50.39 -57.00 -22.63
CA ASN A 2 -50.29 -55.81 -23.47
C ASN A 2 -48.98 -55.01 -23.32
N ARG A 3 -48.51 -54.47 -24.46
CA ARG A 3 -47.41 -53.51 -24.66
C ARG A 3 -47.82 -52.05 -24.36
N ARG A 4 -48.54 -51.79 -23.28
CA ARG A 4 -48.93 -50.44 -22.84
C ARG A 4 -49.06 -50.47 -21.33
N GLU A 5 -48.00 -50.05 -20.61
CA GLU A 5 -48.01 -49.55 -19.20
C GLU A 5 -46.62 -49.56 -18.53
N ILE A 6 -45.55 -49.14 -19.24
CA ILE A 6 -44.30 -48.73 -18.57
C ILE A 6 -43.77 -47.46 -19.25
N LEU A 7 -44.53 -46.38 -19.08
CA LEU A 7 -44.13 -45.01 -19.44
C LEU A 7 -44.67 -44.13 -18.31
N GLY A 8 -43.84 -43.89 -17.31
CA GLY A 8 -44.20 -43.09 -16.15
C GLY A 8 -43.18 -43.20 -15.05
N ILE A 9 -42.01 -42.58 -15.24
CA ILE A 9 -41.20 -41.81 -14.27
C ILE A 9 -40.02 -41.27 -15.10
N LEU A 10 -40.24 -40.15 -15.78
CA LEU A 10 -39.18 -39.24 -16.24
C LEU A 10 -39.71 -37.84 -15.96
N GLY A 11 -39.74 -37.50 -14.67
CA GLY A 11 -40.16 -36.21 -14.15
C GLY A 11 -38.95 -35.47 -13.59
N THR A 12 -38.57 -34.41 -14.31
CA THR A 12 -37.86 -33.22 -13.82
C THR A 12 -36.47 -33.41 -13.19
N ILE A 13 -35.42 -33.39 -14.03
CA ILE A 13 -34.15 -32.79 -13.63
C ILE A 13 -34.39 -31.28 -13.59
N THR A 14 -34.68 -30.74 -12.41
CA THR A 14 -34.62 -29.31 -12.18
C THR A 14 -33.15 -28.89 -12.30
N ALA A 15 -32.83 -28.18 -13.38
CA ALA A 15 -31.59 -27.43 -13.47
C ALA A 15 -31.65 -26.33 -12.40
N LEU A 16 -31.13 -26.63 -11.20
CA LEU A 16 -30.92 -25.64 -10.16
C LEU A 16 -30.01 -24.54 -10.72
N PRO A 17 -30.37 -23.25 -10.61
CA PRO A 17 -29.46 -22.20 -11.01
C PRO A 17 -28.24 -22.27 -10.08
N ARG A 18 -27.03 -22.33 -10.66
CA ARG A 18 -25.75 -22.29 -9.93
C ARG A 18 -25.64 -21.11 -8.96
N ALA A 19 -26.48 -20.09 -9.11
CA ALA A 19 -26.58 -18.94 -8.21
C ALA A 19 -27.10 -19.30 -6.79
N ALA A 20 -27.86 -20.39 -6.62
CA ALA A 20 -28.49 -20.72 -5.34
C ALA A 20 -27.59 -21.52 -4.37
N LEU A 21 -26.45 -22.06 -4.84
CA LEU A 21 -25.47 -22.73 -3.97
C LEU A 21 -24.45 -21.76 -3.34
N ALA A 22 -24.52 -20.45 -3.66
CA ALA A 22 -23.59 -19.44 -3.14
C ALA A 22 -24.03 -18.82 -1.80
N GLN A 23 -25.23 -19.13 -1.30
CA GLN A 23 -25.67 -18.74 0.03
C GLN A 23 -26.08 -19.98 0.81
N GLN A 24 -25.11 -20.66 1.42
CA GLN A 24 -25.40 -21.52 2.57
C GLN A 24 -25.49 -20.62 3.81
N PRO A 25 -26.69 -20.30 4.33
CA PRO A 25 -26.81 -19.68 5.65
C PRO A 25 -26.17 -20.62 6.67
N GLY A 26 -25.05 -20.20 7.26
CA GLY A 26 -24.36 -20.94 8.33
C GLY A 26 -22.84 -21.13 8.17
N VAL A 27 -22.26 -20.83 7.01
CA VAL A 27 -20.78 -20.92 6.84
C VAL A 27 -20.15 -19.56 7.10
N THR A 28 -19.52 -19.42 8.27
CA THR A 28 -18.67 -18.26 8.58
C THR A 28 -17.47 -18.25 7.63
N ARG A 29 -17.37 -17.21 6.80
CA ARG A 29 -16.20 -17.00 5.92
C ARG A 29 -14.99 -16.60 6.75
N ARG A 30 -13.79 -16.90 6.23
CA ARG A 30 -12.52 -16.60 6.89
C ARG A 30 -11.67 -15.68 6.03
N LEU A 31 -11.39 -14.49 6.55
CA LEU A 31 -10.46 -13.52 5.97
C LEU A 31 -9.16 -13.53 6.79
N GLY A 32 -8.03 -13.81 6.14
CA GLY A 32 -6.73 -13.57 6.75
C GLY A 32 -6.21 -12.17 6.35
N VAL A 33 -5.73 -11.38 7.31
CA VAL A 33 -5.14 -10.06 7.02
C VAL A 33 -3.69 -10.05 7.47
N LEU A 34 -2.77 -9.82 6.53
CA LEU A 34 -1.35 -9.62 6.82
C LEU A 34 -0.97 -8.17 6.53
N SER A 35 -0.66 -7.43 7.59
CA SER A 35 -0.16 -6.06 7.50
C SER A 35 1.34 -6.00 7.74
N VAL A 36 2.04 -5.19 6.95
CA VAL A 36 3.44 -4.85 7.20
C VAL A 36 3.65 -3.97 8.42
N THR A 37 2.64 -3.23 8.90
CA THR A 37 2.82 -2.33 10.05
C THR A 37 2.83 -3.08 11.37
N ALA A 38 3.27 -2.40 12.43
CA ALA A 38 3.11 -2.90 13.79
C ALA A 38 1.63 -2.87 14.19
N GLU A 39 1.27 -3.69 15.18
CA GLU A 39 -0.11 -3.76 15.69
C GLU A 39 -0.54 -2.45 16.38
N ASP A 40 0.42 -1.78 17.01
CA ASP A 40 0.25 -0.50 17.70
C ASP A 40 0.55 0.71 16.81
N ASP A 41 0.76 0.53 15.51
CA ASP A 41 0.92 1.62 14.57
C ASP A 41 -0.43 2.35 14.35
N ALA A 42 -0.44 3.68 14.46
CA ALA A 42 -1.66 4.46 14.37
C ALA A 42 -2.33 4.36 12.98
N ALA A 43 -1.55 4.49 11.90
CA ALA A 43 -2.06 4.34 10.54
C ALA A 43 -2.52 2.90 10.26
N GLY A 44 -1.83 1.89 10.82
CA GLY A 44 -2.27 0.50 10.86
C GLY A 44 -3.66 0.33 11.48
N ARG A 45 -3.86 0.83 12.71
CA ARG A 45 -5.16 0.75 13.41
C ARG A 45 -6.29 1.45 12.66
N THR A 46 -6.02 2.63 12.11
CA THR A 46 -7.00 3.36 11.30
C THR A 46 -7.45 2.54 10.09
N ARG A 47 -6.49 1.92 9.37
CA ARG A 47 -6.81 1.03 8.24
C ARG A 47 -7.61 -0.19 8.67
N SER A 48 -7.27 -0.83 9.79
CA SER A 48 -8.03 -1.98 10.30
C SER A 48 -9.47 -1.60 10.65
N ALA A 49 -9.69 -0.46 11.32
CA ALA A 49 -11.03 0.03 11.64
C ALA A 49 -11.85 0.32 10.37
N ILE A 50 -11.23 0.98 9.38
CA ILE A 50 -11.86 1.28 8.09
C ILE A 50 -12.22 0.01 7.32
N LEU A 51 -11.36 -1.01 7.35
CA LEU A 51 -11.65 -2.29 6.72
C LEU A 51 -12.90 -2.93 7.34
N VAL A 52 -12.98 -2.98 8.67
CA VAL A 52 -14.12 -3.56 9.39
C VAL A 52 -15.40 -2.80 9.07
N GLU A 53 -15.37 -1.47 9.09
CA GLU A 53 -16.50 -0.62 8.71
C GLU A 53 -16.96 -0.88 7.28
N ALA A 54 -16.03 -0.92 6.32
CA ALA A 54 -16.32 -1.11 4.91
C ALA A 54 -16.87 -2.53 4.62
N LEU A 55 -16.29 -3.55 5.25
CA LEU A 55 -16.81 -4.93 5.17
C LEU A 55 -18.23 -5.04 5.75
N ALA A 56 -18.50 -4.36 6.87
CA ALA A 56 -19.83 -4.33 7.47
C ALA A 56 -20.86 -3.67 6.56
N ALA A 57 -20.49 -2.63 5.81
CA ALA A 57 -21.34 -2.00 4.79
C ALA A 57 -21.71 -2.95 3.64
N HIS A 58 -20.87 -3.94 3.34
CA HIS A 58 -21.16 -5.03 2.41
C HIS A 58 -21.89 -6.22 3.04
N GLY A 59 -22.23 -6.15 4.34
CA GLY A 59 -22.92 -7.19 5.09
C GLY A 59 -22.01 -8.24 5.72
N TRP A 60 -20.69 -8.07 5.66
CA TRP A 60 -19.72 -8.93 6.34
C TRP A 60 -19.43 -8.40 7.74
N LYS A 61 -19.92 -9.09 8.75
CA LYS A 61 -19.81 -8.71 10.16
C LYS A 61 -18.92 -9.72 10.89
N GLU A 62 -17.92 -9.18 11.55
CA GLU A 62 -17.01 -9.97 12.37
C GLU A 62 -17.78 -10.74 13.45
N GLN A 63 -17.40 -12.00 13.70
CA GLN A 63 -18.04 -12.92 14.66
C GLN A 63 -19.50 -13.31 14.35
N ALA A 64 -20.09 -12.81 13.26
CA ALA A 64 -21.41 -13.24 12.79
C ALA A 64 -21.27 -14.15 11.55
N ASN A 65 -20.80 -13.60 10.44
CA ASN A 65 -20.64 -14.32 9.16
C ASN A 65 -19.23 -14.20 8.58
N LEU A 66 -18.34 -13.45 9.24
CA LEU A 66 -16.93 -13.34 8.89
C LEU A 66 -16.06 -13.54 10.14
N LYS A 67 -15.02 -14.36 10.04
CA LYS A 67 -13.91 -14.43 10.97
C LYS A 67 -12.71 -13.73 10.34
N ILE A 68 -12.11 -12.78 11.05
CA ILE A 68 -10.90 -12.09 10.59
C ILE A 68 -9.72 -12.54 11.45
N ASP A 69 -8.70 -13.11 10.83
CA ASP A 69 -7.44 -13.45 11.49
C ASP A 69 -6.40 -12.39 11.14
N TRP A 70 -6.11 -11.51 12.10
CA TRP A 70 -5.15 -10.40 11.93
C TRP A 70 -3.72 -10.84 12.22
N ARG A 71 -2.77 -10.36 11.40
CA ARG A 71 -1.32 -10.46 11.63
C ARG A 71 -0.62 -9.16 11.24
N SER A 72 0.28 -8.72 12.11
CA SER A 72 1.02 -7.47 11.97
C SER A 72 2.52 -7.72 12.07
N GLY A 73 3.25 -7.38 11.01
CA GLY A 73 4.65 -7.67 10.80
C GLY A 73 5.64 -6.67 11.38
N GLY A 74 5.23 -5.42 11.63
CA GLY A 74 6.10 -4.40 12.21
C GLY A 74 7.32 -4.00 11.37
N GLY A 75 7.25 -4.15 10.04
CA GLY A 75 8.35 -3.89 9.11
C GLY A 75 9.45 -4.95 9.12
N ASP A 76 9.34 -5.98 9.96
CA ASP A 76 10.31 -7.09 10.04
C ASP A 76 9.95 -8.19 9.03
N ARG A 77 10.82 -8.38 8.02
CA ARG A 77 10.64 -9.37 6.95
C ARG A 77 10.56 -10.80 7.46
N GLN A 78 11.40 -11.19 8.42
CA GLN A 78 11.38 -12.54 8.96
C GLN A 78 10.10 -12.79 9.75
N ARG A 79 9.62 -11.79 10.47
CA ARG A 79 8.33 -11.85 11.16
C ARG A 79 7.18 -11.96 10.15
N ILE A 80 7.15 -11.14 9.10
CA ILE A 80 6.11 -11.20 8.06
C ILE A 80 6.06 -12.59 7.41
N ALA A 81 7.21 -13.18 7.09
CA ALA A 81 7.30 -14.54 6.54
C ALA A 81 6.64 -15.59 7.46
N ARG A 82 6.98 -15.60 8.76
CA ARG A 82 6.37 -16.53 9.73
C ARG A 82 4.87 -16.34 9.86
N LEU A 83 4.40 -15.09 9.89
CA LEU A 83 2.98 -14.78 10.02
C LEU A 83 2.19 -15.15 8.75
N ALA A 84 2.82 -15.10 7.57
CA ALA A 84 2.24 -15.59 6.33
C ALA A 84 2.03 -17.12 6.36
N ASP A 85 3.02 -17.88 6.88
CA ASP A 85 2.89 -19.33 7.08
C ASP A 85 1.70 -19.66 8.00
N GLU A 86 1.59 -18.96 9.13
CA GLU A 86 0.45 -19.12 10.04
C GLU A 86 -0.88 -18.85 9.35
N LEU A 87 -1.00 -17.73 8.62
CA LEU A 87 -2.25 -17.36 7.95
C LEU A 87 -2.66 -18.36 6.88
N VAL A 88 -1.73 -18.86 6.07
CA VAL A 88 -2.06 -19.85 5.04
C VAL A 88 -2.46 -21.19 5.68
N ALA A 89 -1.80 -21.60 6.78
CA ALA A 89 -2.14 -22.82 7.51
C ALA A 89 -3.58 -22.81 8.09
N LEU A 90 -4.13 -21.62 8.35
CA LEU A 90 -5.51 -21.42 8.78
C LEU A 90 -6.56 -21.66 7.68
N LYS A 91 -6.12 -21.87 6.42
CA LYS A 91 -6.96 -22.11 5.24
C LYS A 91 -8.08 -21.06 5.07
N PRO A 92 -7.73 -19.76 5.00
CA PRO A 92 -8.73 -18.72 4.81
C PRO A 92 -9.39 -18.84 3.43
N ASP A 93 -10.64 -18.37 3.33
CA ASP A 93 -11.35 -18.25 2.04
C ASP A 93 -10.70 -17.17 1.16
N ILE A 94 -10.12 -16.14 1.79
CA ILE A 94 -9.50 -14.99 1.13
C ILE A 94 -8.44 -14.35 2.03
N LEU A 95 -7.43 -13.75 1.41
CA LEU A 95 -6.36 -13.02 2.06
C LEU A 95 -6.40 -11.54 1.66
N LEU A 96 -6.21 -10.65 2.63
CA LEU A 96 -5.84 -9.26 2.41
C LEU A 96 -4.37 -9.06 2.78
N ALA A 97 -3.58 -8.63 1.81
CA ALA A 97 -2.19 -8.25 2.00
C ALA A 97 -2.06 -6.72 1.99
N VAL A 98 -1.64 -6.13 3.11
CA VAL A 98 -1.38 -4.69 3.19
C VAL A 98 0.12 -4.46 3.16
N GLY A 99 0.61 -3.80 2.11
CA GLY A 99 2.03 -3.57 1.86
C GLY A 99 2.70 -4.66 1.02
N THR A 100 3.64 -4.24 0.16
CA THR A 100 4.41 -5.11 -0.74
C THR A 100 5.00 -6.37 -0.08
N PRO A 101 5.75 -6.29 1.04
CA PRO A 101 6.27 -7.48 1.72
C PRO A 101 5.21 -8.53 2.08
N SER A 102 4.01 -8.11 2.47
CA SER A 102 2.91 -9.02 2.79
C SER A 102 2.42 -9.78 1.56
N VAL A 103 2.39 -9.11 0.40
CA VAL A 103 1.99 -9.75 -0.88
C VAL A 103 3.03 -10.78 -1.28
N GLU A 104 4.32 -10.44 -1.22
CA GLU A 104 5.41 -11.35 -1.57
C GLU A 104 5.38 -12.65 -0.75
N GLU A 105 5.24 -12.53 0.57
CA GLU A 105 5.23 -13.69 1.47
C GLU A 105 3.97 -14.55 1.28
N LEU A 106 2.81 -13.95 1.03
CA LEU A 106 1.58 -14.72 0.75
C LEU A 106 1.60 -15.34 -0.65
N HIS A 107 2.07 -14.61 -1.66
CA HIS A 107 2.14 -15.09 -3.05
C HIS A 107 3.04 -16.33 -3.18
N SER A 108 4.17 -16.35 -2.47
CA SER A 108 5.08 -17.50 -2.47
C SER A 108 4.52 -18.74 -1.76
N ARG A 109 3.44 -18.61 -0.98
CA ARG A 109 2.86 -19.70 -0.16
C ARG A 109 1.52 -20.22 -0.67
N THR A 110 0.84 -19.47 -1.53
CA THR A 110 -0.42 -19.90 -2.11
C THR A 110 -0.64 -19.36 -3.52
N ALA A 111 -0.92 -20.29 -4.43
CA ALA A 111 -1.32 -19.98 -5.81
C ALA A 111 -2.84 -20.09 -6.02
N THR A 112 -3.60 -20.53 -5.00
CA THR A 112 -5.02 -20.85 -5.13
C THR A 112 -5.91 -19.98 -4.25
N THR A 113 -5.46 -19.60 -3.06
CA THR A 113 -6.24 -18.73 -2.18
C THR A 113 -6.26 -17.33 -2.79
N PRO A 114 -7.43 -16.70 -3.00
CA PRO A 114 -7.50 -15.32 -3.48
C PRO A 114 -6.75 -14.36 -2.57
N ILE A 115 -5.93 -13.47 -3.16
CA ILE A 115 -5.23 -12.40 -2.47
C ILE A 115 -5.70 -11.07 -3.04
N VAL A 116 -6.28 -10.23 -2.19
CA VAL A 116 -6.48 -8.81 -2.48
C VAL A 116 -5.34 -8.05 -1.81
N PHE A 117 -4.62 -7.23 -2.57
CA PHE A 117 -3.61 -6.34 -1.99
C PHE A 117 -4.10 -4.90 -1.89
N ALA A 118 -3.56 -4.17 -0.92
CA ALA A 118 -3.66 -2.72 -0.81
C ALA A 118 -2.30 -2.14 -0.41
N VAL A 119 -2.05 -0.88 -0.79
CA VAL A 119 -0.80 -0.19 -0.47
C VAL A 119 0.43 -0.88 -1.10
N VAL A 120 0.37 -1.08 -2.41
CA VAL A 120 1.42 -1.76 -3.21
C VAL A 120 1.82 -0.89 -4.40
N THR A 121 3.10 -0.61 -4.52
CA THR A 121 3.57 0.38 -5.50
C THR A 121 3.62 -0.14 -6.93
N ASP A 122 4.22 -1.31 -7.17
CA ASP A 122 4.39 -1.84 -8.52
C ASP A 122 4.13 -3.34 -8.57
N PRO A 123 2.85 -3.75 -8.64
CA PRO A 123 2.50 -5.17 -8.62
C PRO A 123 2.87 -5.89 -9.93
N VAL A 124 3.18 -5.15 -11.01
CA VAL A 124 3.49 -5.74 -12.33
C VAL A 124 4.96 -6.12 -12.39
N SER A 125 5.88 -5.18 -12.11
CA SER A 125 7.33 -5.50 -12.17
C SER A 125 7.73 -6.54 -11.11
N GLN A 126 7.01 -6.58 -9.99
CA GLN A 126 7.21 -7.54 -8.91
C GLN A 126 6.55 -8.90 -9.19
N GLY A 127 5.87 -9.06 -10.33
CA GLY A 127 5.32 -10.34 -10.78
C GLY A 127 4.06 -10.80 -10.05
N PHE A 128 3.43 -9.95 -9.23
CA PHE A 128 2.19 -10.31 -8.53
C PHE A 128 1.01 -10.42 -9.50
N VAL A 129 1.02 -9.60 -10.57
CA VAL A 129 -0.02 -9.58 -11.59
C VAL A 129 0.59 -9.41 -12.98
N LYS A 130 -0.07 -9.93 -14.02
CA LYS A 130 0.43 -9.79 -15.41
C LYS A 130 0.37 -8.36 -15.92
N ASN A 131 -0.73 -7.68 -15.65
CA ASN A 131 -0.95 -6.26 -15.91
C ASN A 131 -2.14 -5.78 -15.08
N LEU A 132 -2.36 -4.46 -15.04
CA LEU A 132 -3.40 -3.88 -14.21
C LEU A 132 -4.82 -4.22 -14.69
N ALA A 133 -5.08 -4.28 -16.00
CA ALA A 133 -6.41 -4.57 -16.53
C ALA A 133 -6.83 -6.04 -16.35
N HIS A 134 -5.87 -6.95 -16.45
CA HIS A 134 -6.07 -8.40 -16.39
C HIS A 134 -4.98 -9.04 -15.53
N PRO A 135 -5.20 -9.16 -14.20
CA PRO A 135 -4.16 -9.68 -13.30
C PRO A 135 -3.74 -11.11 -13.62
N GLY A 136 -4.68 -11.93 -14.08
CA GLY A 136 -4.40 -13.23 -14.70
C GLY A 136 -4.09 -14.39 -13.73
N GLY A 137 -4.31 -14.22 -12.43
CA GLY A 137 -4.07 -15.23 -11.40
C GLY A 137 -4.99 -15.07 -10.18
N ASN A 138 -4.54 -15.54 -9.00
CA ASN A 138 -5.28 -15.41 -7.74
C ASN A 138 -5.07 -14.07 -7.03
N ILE A 139 -4.32 -13.13 -7.62
CA ILE A 139 -3.97 -11.85 -7.02
C ILE A 139 -4.61 -10.69 -7.77
N THR A 140 -5.17 -9.72 -7.03
CA THR A 140 -5.67 -8.43 -7.53
C THR A 140 -5.55 -7.39 -6.42
N GLY A 141 -5.87 -6.12 -6.66
CA GLY A 141 -5.85 -5.13 -5.59
C GLY A 141 -5.78 -3.67 -6.02
N PHE A 142 -5.15 -2.88 -5.15
CA PHE A 142 -5.10 -1.42 -5.23
C PHE A 142 -3.66 -0.94 -5.05
N THR A 143 -3.16 -0.15 -6.00
CA THR A 143 -1.82 0.42 -5.93
C THR A 143 -1.79 1.73 -5.15
N ASP A 144 -0.66 2.04 -4.52
CA ASP A 144 -0.43 3.31 -3.82
C ASP A 144 0.44 4.30 -4.57
N TYR A 145 0.74 3.99 -5.83
CA TYR A 145 1.65 4.76 -6.64
C TYR A 145 1.10 4.96 -8.05
N ASP A 146 1.30 6.17 -8.54
CA ASP A 146 1.14 6.53 -9.94
C ASP A 146 2.46 7.12 -10.43
N ALA A 147 2.87 6.76 -11.65
CA ALA A 147 4.19 7.04 -12.19
C ALA A 147 4.62 8.53 -12.08
N PRO A 148 3.74 9.52 -12.33
CA PRO A 148 4.12 10.94 -12.24
C PRO A 148 4.54 11.40 -10.83
N MET A 149 4.19 10.68 -9.76
CA MET A 149 4.46 11.10 -8.39
C MET A 149 5.96 11.29 -8.10
N ALA A 150 6.80 10.41 -8.64
CA ALA A 150 8.23 10.45 -8.35
C ALA A 150 8.91 11.71 -8.90
N GLY A 151 8.55 12.10 -10.13
CA GLY A 151 8.95 13.40 -10.70
C GLY A 151 8.38 14.58 -9.93
N LYS A 152 7.13 14.48 -9.45
CA LYS A 152 6.48 15.53 -8.66
C LYS A 152 7.19 15.81 -7.34
N TRP A 153 7.64 14.78 -6.63
CA TRP A 153 8.43 14.95 -5.39
C TRP A 153 9.70 15.77 -5.64
N LEU A 154 10.45 15.44 -6.71
CA LEU A 154 11.64 16.18 -7.07
C LEU A 154 11.31 17.62 -7.48
N GLU A 155 10.25 17.81 -8.26
CA GLU A 155 9.77 19.13 -8.70
C GLU A 155 9.47 20.02 -7.50
N MET A 156 8.72 19.52 -6.51
CA MET A 156 8.38 20.26 -5.29
C MET A 156 9.63 20.63 -4.49
N LEU A 157 10.54 19.67 -4.28
CA LEU A 157 11.76 19.89 -3.52
C LEU A 157 12.68 20.91 -4.19
N SER A 158 12.77 20.91 -5.53
CA SER A 158 13.56 21.87 -6.29
C SER A 158 13.11 23.33 -6.18
N GLN A 159 11.86 23.55 -5.75
CA GLN A 159 11.23 24.88 -5.64
C GLN A 159 11.38 25.50 -4.26
N ILE A 160 11.81 24.73 -3.25
CA ILE A 160 12.10 25.22 -1.90
C ILE A 160 13.24 26.25 -1.96
N LYS A 161 13.16 27.27 -1.08
CA LYS A 161 14.20 28.31 -0.96
C LYS A 161 14.95 28.17 0.37
N PRO A 162 16.30 28.24 0.39
CA PRO A 162 17.20 28.41 -0.76
C PRO A 162 17.12 27.23 -1.74
N LYS A 163 17.43 27.48 -3.03
CA LYS A 163 17.23 26.52 -4.12
C LYS A 163 18.01 25.23 -3.84
N VAL A 164 17.29 24.10 -3.87
CA VAL A 164 17.90 22.77 -3.76
C VAL A 164 18.50 22.36 -5.11
N ALA A 165 19.83 22.24 -5.16
CA ALA A 165 20.57 21.85 -6.37
C ALA A 165 21.00 20.37 -6.39
N ARG A 166 20.99 19.70 -5.23
CA ARG A 166 21.32 18.29 -5.05
C ARG A 166 20.25 17.60 -4.22
N VAL A 167 19.81 16.41 -4.63
CA VAL A 167 18.81 15.61 -3.94
C VAL A 167 19.33 14.20 -3.71
N PHE A 168 19.23 13.74 -2.47
CA PHE A 168 19.55 12.37 -2.08
C PHE A 168 18.25 11.57 -1.98
N VAL A 169 18.15 10.48 -2.74
CA VAL A 169 16.96 9.62 -2.79
C VAL A 169 17.12 8.49 -1.77
N VAL A 170 16.29 8.52 -0.73
CA VAL A 170 16.38 7.65 0.44
C VAL A 170 15.36 6.52 0.32
N TYR A 171 15.84 5.28 0.41
CA TYR A 171 15.04 4.05 0.43
C TYR A 171 15.88 2.89 0.96
N ASN A 172 15.24 1.82 1.43
CA ASN A 172 15.90 0.55 1.69
C ASN A 172 15.69 -0.42 0.52
N PRO A 173 16.77 -0.85 -0.18
CA PRO A 173 16.67 -1.78 -1.32
C PRO A 173 15.99 -3.13 -1.00
N ALA A 174 16.02 -3.58 0.27
CA ALA A 174 15.44 -4.85 0.67
C ALA A 174 13.90 -4.80 0.85
N THR A 175 13.34 -3.61 1.06
CA THR A 175 11.91 -3.40 1.31
C THR A 175 11.24 -2.50 0.28
N ALA A 176 12.01 -1.86 -0.61
CA ALA A 176 11.55 -1.12 -1.78
C ALA A 176 12.22 -1.65 -3.08
N PRO A 177 11.97 -2.91 -3.47
CA PRO A 177 12.55 -3.50 -4.69
C PRO A 177 12.11 -2.78 -5.98
N PHE A 178 11.01 -2.05 -5.92
CA PHE A 178 10.46 -1.21 -6.99
C PHE A 178 11.16 0.17 -7.12
N ALA A 179 12.14 0.50 -6.26
CA ALA A 179 12.81 1.80 -6.27
C ALA A 179 13.46 2.14 -7.63
N GLY A 180 13.92 1.14 -8.39
CA GLY A 180 14.48 1.34 -9.73
C GLY A 180 13.53 2.05 -10.70
N LEU A 181 12.22 1.75 -10.65
CA LEU A 181 11.20 2.42 -11.46
C LEU A 181 11.14 3.93 -11.14
N MET A 182 11.16 4.26 -9.85
CA MET A 182 11.08 5.65 -9.40
C MET A 182 12.38 6.39 -9.67
N LEU A 183 13.53 5.76 -9.44
CA LEU A 183 14.84 6.35 -9.71
C LEU A 183 14.96 6.80 -11.17
N GLN A 184 14.52 5.96 -12.12
CA GLN A 184 14.51 6.34 -13.53
C GLN A 184 13.64 7.59 -13.78
N THR A 185 12.44 7.63 -13.21
CA THR A 185 11.52 8.77 -13.35
C THR A 185 12.09 10.04 -12.69
N ILE A 186 12.76 9.90 -11.56
CA ILE A 186 13.42 10.99 -10.83
C ILE A 186 14.60 11.52 -11.64
N GLU A 187 15.43 10.65 -12.23
CA GLU A 187 16.55 11.03 -13.08
C GLU A 187 16.10 11.79 -14.34
N ASP A 188 14.97 11.38 -14.94
CA ASP A 188 14.37 12.09 -16.08
C ASP A 188 13.92 13.50 -15.68
N ALA A 189 13.21 13.63 -14.55
CA ALA A 189 12.81 14.92 -14.01
C ALA A 189 14.03 15.77 -13.61
N ALA A 190 15.08 15.16 -13.08
CA ALA A 190 16.31 15.83 -12.66
C ALA A 190 17.02 16.52 -13.82
N ARG A 191 17.06 15.88 -15.00
CA ARG A 191 17.61 16.47 -16.23
C ARG A 191 16.84 17.72 -16.64
N ALA A 192 15.51 17.69 -16.58
CA ALA A 192 14.66 18.84 -16.90
C ALA A 192 14.81 19.99 -15.89
N LEU A 193 14.89 19.66 -14.59
CA LEU A 193 14.96 20.62 -13.49
C LEU A 193 16.39 21.13 -13.22
N ARG A 194 17.41 20.52 -13.81
CA ARG A 194 18.84 20.77 -13.57
C ARG A 194 19.22 20.60 -12.09
N VAL A 195 18.78 19.48 -11.51
CA VAL A 195 19.07 19.07 -10.13
C VAL A 195 19.96 17.83 -10.18
N ALA A 196 21.02 17.78 -9.38
CA ALA A 196 21.82 16.57 -9.22
C ALA A 196 21.08 15.58 -8.32
N VAL A 197 20.99 14.31 -8.73
CA VAL A 197 20.33 13.26 -7.96
C VAL A 197 21.34 12.16 -7.63
N GLU A 198 21.31 11.69 -6.39
CA GLU A 198 22.13 10.57 -5.92
C GLU A 198 21.27 9.62 -5.08
N ALA A 199 21.40 8.32 -5.29
CA ALA A 199 20.79 7.32 -4.42
C ALA A 199 21.53 7.29 -3.06
N ALA A 200 20.76 7.33 -1.96
CA ALA A 200 21.26 7.23 -0.60
C ALA A 200 20.54 6.08 0.12
N PRO A 201 20.89 4.82 -0.18
CA PRO A 201 20.22 3.68 0.41
C PRO A 201 20.45 3.61 1.92
N VAL A 202 19.42 3.19 2.65
CA VAL A 202 19.47 2.95 4.10
C VAL A 202 19.16 1.48 4.39
N HIS A 203 19.85 0.91 5.37
CA HIS A 203 19.76 -0.50 5.73
C HIS A 203 19.53 -0.71 7.24
N ASP A 204 20.03 0.23 8.04
CA ASP A 204 20.07 0.17 9.49
C ASP A 204 20.15 1.58 10.12
N ASP A 205 20.24 1.62 11.44
CA ASP A 205 20.37 2.85 12.22
C ASP A 205 21.59 3.70 11.84
N THR A 206 22.71 3.06 11.48
CA THR A 206 23.95 3.76 11.14
C THR A 206 23.79 4.51 9.83
N SER A 207 23.20 3.85 8.82
CA SER A 207 22.91 4.48 7.53
C SER A 207 21.86 5.59 7.63
N ILE A 208 20.86 5.47 8.53
CA ILE A 208 19.92 6.56 8.82
C ILE A 208 20.64 7.75 9.47
N ALA A 209 21.47 7.50 10.49
CA ALA A 209 22.21 8.56 11.18
C ALA A 209 23.16 9.31 10.23
N ALA A 210 23.73 8.62 9.22
CA ALA A 210 24.59 9.24 8.22
C ALA A 210 23.89 10.33 7.38
N LEU A 211 22.55 10.33 7.33
CA LEU A 211 21.78 11.40 6.66
C LEU A 211 21.96 12.76 7.34
N ALA A 212 22.29 12.80 8.64
CA ALA A 212 22.60 14.04 9.37
C ALA A 212 23.78 14.83 8.75
N SER A 213 24.63 14.16 7.98
CA SER A 213 25.78 14.76 7.30
C SER A 213 25.44 15.35 5.92
N ARG A 214 24.23 15.13 5.38
CA ARG A 214 23.81 15.55 4.02
C ARG A 214 23.24 16.97 3.98
N LYS A 215 24.02 17.94 4.48
CA LYS A 215 23.59 19.34 4.66
C LYS A 215 23.57 20.18 3.38
N ASP A 216 24.08 19.65 2.27
CA ASP A 216 24.31 20.35 1.00
C ASP A 216 23.22 20.11 -0.06
N GLY A 217 22.05 19.58 0.34
CA GLY A 217 21.00 19.21 -0.61
C GLY A 217 19.61 19.19 -0.02
N GLY A 218 18.77 18.31 -0.58
CA GLY A 218 17.46 17.93 -0.07
C GLY A 218 17.30 16.41 -0.05
N LEU A 219 16.32 15.91 0.69
CA LEU A 219 16.06 14.48 0.81
C LEU A 219 14.71 14.12 0.17
N LEU A 220 14.71 13.11 -0.68
CA LEU A 220 13.50 12.56 -1.29
C LEU A 220 13.33 11.14 -0.77
N VAL A 221 12.37 10.93 0.13
CA VAL A 221 12.13 9.63 0.77
C VAL A 221 11.07 8.86 -0.02
N LEU A 222 11.46 7.74 -0.63
CA LEU A 222 10.55 6.90 -1.42
C LEU A 222 9.61 6.07 -0.53
N PRO A 223 8.49 5.56 -1.08
CA PRO A 223 7.66 4.54 -0.43
C PRO A 223 8.50 3.36 0.06
N ASP A 224 8.57 3.22 1.38
CA ASP A 224 9.38 2.19 2.02
C ASP A 224 8.91 1.94 3.46
N PHE A 225 8.60 0.68 3.77
CA PHE A 225 8.18 0.30 5.11
C PHE A 225 9.31 0.27 6.13
N PHE A 226 10.58 0.15 5.70
CA PHE A 226 11.72 0.30 6.59
C PHE A 226 11.86 1.75 7.09
N THR A 227 11.78 2.74 6.20
CA THR A 227 11.79 4.15 6.60
C THR A 227 10.57 4.52 7.44
N MET A 228 9.40 3.97 7.14
CA MET A 228 8.18 4.17 7.96
C MET A 228 8.32 3.58 9.37
N ALA A 229 8.87 2.37 9.52
CA ALA A 229 9.10 1.75 10.81
C ALA A 229 10.16 2.50 11.65
N ASN A 230 11.09 3.18 10.99
CA ASN A 230 12.18 3.94 11.61
C ASN A 230 11.97 5.46 11.54
N ARG A 231 10.75 5.92 11.25
CA ARG A 231 10.46 7.32 10.92
C ARG A 231 10.89 8.32 11.98
N ALA A 232 10.76 8.01 13.26
CA ALA A 232 11.22 8.91 14.34
C ALA A 232 12.73 9.17 14.28
N ARG A 233 13.53 8.11 14.06
CA ARG A 233 15.00 8.22 13.89
C ARG A 233 15.36 8.94 12.59
N LEU A 234 14.64 8.64 11.50
CA LEU A 234 14.81 9.31 10.22
C LEU A 234 14.55 10.81 10.33
N LEU A 235 13.43 11.22 10.92
CA LEU A 235 13.06 12.62 11.11
C LEU A 235 14.04 13.36 12.02
N ALA A 236 14.56 12.70 13.06
CA ALA A 236 15.60 13.26 13.91
C ALA A 236 16.88 13.57 13.12
N ALA A 237 17.37 12.61 12.31
CA ALA A 237 18.56 12.80 11.47
C ALA A 237 18.37 13.91 10.42
N ILE A 238 17.19 13.98 9.78
CA ILE A 238 16.84 15.02 8.80
C ILE A 238 16.81 16.41 9.46
N THR A 239 16.23 16.49 10.65
CA THR A 239 16.14 17.74 11.43
C THR A 239 17.53 18.21 11.86
N GLU A 240 18.40 17.30 12.30
CA GLU A 240 19.80 17.60 12.63
C GLU A 240 20.58 18.12 11.41
N ALA A 241 20.34 17.54 10.23
CA ALA A 241 20.91 18.03 8.98
C ALA A 241 20.38 19.41 8.56
N ARG A 242 19.24 19.87 9.11
CA ARG A 242 18.48 21.05 8.66
C ARG A 242 18.22 21.03 7.15
N THR A 243 17.93 19.85 6.63
CA THR A 243 17.82 19.59 5.20
C THR A 243 16.34 19.49 4.80
N PRO A 244 15.87 20.20 3.76
CA PRO A 244 14.50 20.06 3.31
C PRO A 244 14.26 18.65 2.79
N ALA A 245 13.13 18.05 3.17
CA ALA A 245 12.77 16.69 2.76
C ALA A 245 11.34 16.62 2.24
N VAL A 246 11.14 15.81 1.20
CA VAL A 246 9.81 15.41 0.71
C VAL A 246 9.58 13.94 1.00
N PHE A 247 8.41 13.62 1.53
CA PHE A 247 8.02 12.27 1.92
C PHE A 247 6.86 11.74 1.08
N TRP A 248 6.80 10.43 0.95
CA TRP A 248 5.72 9.72 0.25
C TRP A 248 4.42 9.60 1.06
N SER A 249 4.43 9.92 2.36
CA SER A 249 3.29 9.80 3.28
C SER A 249 3.14 11.03 4.17
N SER A 250 1.89 11.48 4.38
CA SER A 250 1.53 12.57 5.31
C SER A 250 1.93 12.29 6.75
N THR A 251 2.01 11.01 7.15
CA THR A 251 2.41 10.61 8.50
C THR A 251 3.79 11.17 8.89
N PHE A 252 4.70 11.34 7.93
CA PHE A 252 5.99 11.99 8.21
C PHE A 252 5.82 13.48 8.52
N VAL A 253 4.91 14.18 7.83
CA VAL A 253 4.64 15.62 8.02
C VAL A 253 3.95 15.88 9.36
N GLU A 254 2.97 15.04 9.70
CA GLU A 254 2.29 15.00 11.00
C GLU A 254 3.30 14.86 12.16
N GLU A 255 4.38 14.10 11.95
CA GLU A 255 5.45 13.86 12.94
C GLU A 255 6.64 14.84 12.82
N GLY A 256 6.52 15.91 12.02
CA GLY A 256 7.52 17.00 11.95
C GLY A 256 8.36 17.04 10.67
N GLY A 257 8.05 16.24 9.67
CA GLY A 257 8.61 16.33 8.33
C GLY A 257 8.15 17.60 7.59
N LEU A 258 8.93 18.07 6.62
CA LEU A 258 8.66 19.34 5.93
C LEU A 258 7.45 19.29 5.00
N MET A 259 7.38 18.30 4.10
CA MET A 259 6.30 18.19 3.13
C MET A 259 6.11 16.77 2.63
N SER A 260 4.91 16.44 2.16
CA SER A 260 4.62 15.17 1.53
C SER A 260 3.67 15.33 0.36
N TYR A 261 3.78 14.42 -0.60
CA TYR A 261 2.75 14.21 -1.60
C TYR A 261 2.42 12.73 -1.63
N SER A 262 1.24 12.38 -1.11
CA SER A 262 0.88 11.01 -0.75
C SER A 262 -0.43 10.58 -1.41
N THR A 263 -0.69 9.27 -1.40
CA THR A 263 -1.98 8.69 -1.74
C THR A 263 -2.77 8.38 -0.47
N ASP A 264 -4.11 8.37 -0.57
CA ASP A 264 -4.96 7.99 0.54
C ASP A 264 -4.94 6.46 0.73
N SER A 265 -4.07 5.99 1.63
CA SER A 265 -3.93 4.56 1.92
C SER A 265 -5.14 3.97 2.65
N ALA A 266 -5.89 4.80 3.38
CA ALA A 266 -7.12 4.39 4.06
C ALA A 266 -8.23 4.13 3.03
N GLU A 267 -8.35 4.97 2.01
CA GLU A 267 -9.28 4.77 0.90
C GLU A 267 -8.96 3.51 0.10
N GLN A 268 -7.68 3.19 -0.12
CA GLN A 268 -7.30 1.93 -0.77
C GLN A 268 -7.81 0.71 0.01
N VAL A 269 -7.65 0.70 1.34
CA VAL A 269 -8.15 -0.37 2.20
C VAL A 269 -9.69 -0.40 2.21
N ARG A 270 -10.35 0.76 2.23
CA ARG A 270 -11.82 0.86 2.10
C ARG A 270 -12.30 0.21 0.80
N ARG A 271 -11.65 0.53 -0.33
CA ARG A 271 -11.99 -0.04 -1.65
C ARG A 271 -11.65 -1.53 -1.75
N ALA A 272 -10.61 -2.01 -1.05
CA ALA A 272 -10.29 -3.43 -0.97
C ALA A 272 -11.43 -4.27 -0.38
N ALA A 273 -12.24 -3.72 0.54
CA ALA A 273 -13.43 -4.39 1.06
C ALA A 273 -14.43 -4.76 -0.05
N SER A 274 -14.57 -3.93 -1.09
CA SER A 274 -15.43 -4.23 -2.24
C SER A 274 -14.90 -5.41 -3.07
N TYR A 275 -13.58 -5.54 -3.23
CA TYR A 275 -13.00 -6.69 -3.94
C TYR A 275 -13.14 -7.97 -3.10
N ILE A 276 -12.93 -7.87 -1.79
CA ILE A 276 -13.16 -8.96 -0.84
C ILE A 276 -14.61 -9.45 -0.92
N ASP A 277 -15.59 -8.55 -0.87
CA ASP A 277 -17.00 -8.89 -1.00
C ASP A 277 -17.31 -9.64 -2.31
N ARG A 278 -16.85 -9.10 -3.44
CA ARG A 278 -17.08 -9.71 -4.76
C ARG A 278 -16.47 -11.11 -4.87
N ILE A 279 -15.25 -11.28 -4.35
CA ILE A 279 -14.55 -12.58 -4.39
C ILE A 279 -15.23 -13.58 -3.45
N LEU A 280 -15.62 -13.19 -2.24
CA LEU A 280 -16.37 -14.05 -1.33
C LEU A 280 -17.74 -14.47 -1.90
N ARG A 281 -18.28 -13.69 -2.85
CA ARG A 281 -19.49 -14.01 -3.63
C ARG A 281 -19.22 -14.77 -4.94
N GLY A 282 -17.97 -15.14 -5.21
CA GLY A 282 -17.58 -16.03 -6.31
C GLY A 282 -16.94 -15.35 -7.52
N ALA A 283 -16.69 -14.03 -7.49
CA ALA A 283 -15.91 -13.37 -8.53
C ALA A 283 -14.46 -13.89 -8.53
N GLN A 284 -13.86 -14.04 -9.70
CA GLN A 284 -12.47 -14.46 -9.83
C GLN A 284 -11.54 -13.26 -9.72
N PRO A 285 -10.44 -13.32 -8.93
CA PRO A 285 -9.46 -12.24 -8.85
C PRO A 285 -8.90 -11.81 -10.22
N ALA A 286 -8.74 -12.77 -11.14
CA ALA A 286 -8.25 -12.53 -12.50
C ALA A 286 -9.15 -11.60 -13.34
N ASP A 287 -10.43 -11.48 -12.98
CA ASP A 287 -11.42 -10.64 -13.67
C ASP A 287 -11.59 -9.26 -12.99
N LEU A 288 -10.84 -8.99 -11.93
CA LEU A 288 -10.88 -7.75 -11.16
C LEU A 288 -9.63 -6.93 -11.48
N PRO A 289 -9.72 -5.84 -12.27
CA PRO A 289 -8.56 -5.02 -12.61
C PRO A 289 -7.91 -4.41 -11.37
N VAL A 290 -6.58 -4.42 -11.29
CA VAL A 290 -5.88 -3.62 -10.29
C VAL A 290 -6.21 -2.14 -10.49
N GLN A 291 -6.50 -1.47 -9.38
CA GLN A 291 -6.94 -0.08 -9.38
C GLN A 291 -5.80 0.86 -8.98
N ASN A 292 -5.63 1.94 -9.74
CA ASN A 292 -4.73 3.04 -9.39
C ASN A 292 -5.29 3.89 -8.23
N PRO A 293 -4.44 4.65 -7.54
CA PRO A 293 -4.88 5.65 -6.58
C PRO A 293 -5.71 6.74 -7.27
N THR A 294 -6.77 7.19 -6.61
CA THR A 294 -7.69 8.21 -7.13
C THR A 294 -7.70 9.50 -6.32
N LYS A 295 -7.06 9.48 -5.15
CA LYS A 295 -7.00 10.60 -4.21
C LYS A 295 -5.56 10.81 -3.78
N PHE A 296 -5.10 12.04 -3.96
CA PHE A 296 -3.75 12.48 -3.63
C PHE A 296 -3.84 13.65 -2.65
N GLU A 297 -2.87 13.73 -1.75
CA GLU A 297 -2.83 14.73 -0.70
C GLU A 297 -1.45 15.37 -0.66
N LEU A 298 -1.44 16.70 -0.67
CA LEU A 298 -0.26 17.53 -0.51
C LEU A 298 -0.30 18.16 0.89
N ALA A 299 0.69 17.85 1.72
CA ALA A 299 0.80 18.40 3.07
C ALA A 299 2.12 19.14 3.28
N PHE A 300 2.07 20.24 4.01
CA PHE A 300 3.25 21.04 4.41
C PHE A 300 3.28 21.31 5.91
N ASN A 301 4.48 21.44 6.47
CA ASN A 301 4.69 21.82 7.86
C ASN A 301 5.48 23.13 7.94
N LEU A 302 4.79 24.24 8.24
CA LEU A 302 5.38 25.57 8.36
C LEU A 302 6.25 25.71 9.61
N LYS A 303 5.95 24.97 10.69
CA LYS A 303 6.84 24.91 11.86
C LYS A 303 8.20 24.34 11.48
N THR A 304 8.20 23.23 10.76
CA THR A 304 9.44 22.60 10.26
C THR A 304 10.15 23.53 9.29
N ALA A 305 9.45 24.14 8.34
CA ALA A 305 10.04 25.09 7.40
C ALA A 305 10.80 26.22 8.13
N LYS A 306 10.17 26.80 9.15
CA LYS A 306 10.79 27.82 10.01
C LYS A 306 11.99 27.27 10.79
N ALA A 307 11.88 26.08 11.38
CA ALA A 307 12.93 25.47 12.20
C ALA A 307 14.21 25.15 11.41
N ILE A 308 14.07 24.73 10.15
CA ILE A 308 15.22 24.43 9.27
C ILE A 308 15.63 25.63 8.41
N GLY A 309 14.93 26.76 8.50
CA GLY A 309 15.28 28.00 7.81
C GLY A 309 14.99 28.00 6.30
N VAL A 310 13.96 27.28 5.86
CA VAL A 310 13.54 27.24 4.44
C VAL A 310 12.21 27.98 4.24
N THR A 311 11.99 28.45 3.02
CA THR A 311 10.72 29.05 2.59
C THR A 311 10.06 28.16 1.55
N ILE A 312 8.80 27.80 1.81
CA ILE A 312 7.92 27.14 0.84
C ILE A 312 7.26 28.24 -0.01
N PRO A 313 7.40 28.23 -1.34
CA PRO A 313 6.74 29.19 -2.21
C PRO A 313 5.21 29.21 -2.07
N ALA A 314 4.60 30.40 -2.18
CA ALA A 314 3.17 30.58 -2.03
C ALA A 314 2.33 29.76 -3.03
N HIS A 315 2.82 29.54 -4.26
CA HIS A 315 2.10 28.75 -5.25
C HIS A 315 2.07 27.26 -4.92
N LEU A 316 3.06 26.73 -4.17
CA LEU A 316 2.99 25.37 -3.65
C LEU A 316 1.98 25.27 -2.50
N LEU A 317 2.03 26.23 -1.56
CA LEU A 317 1.06 26.29 -0.46
C LEU A 317 -0.38 26.43 -0.94
N ALA A 318 -0.62 27.15 -2.03
CA ALA A 318 -1.95 27.30 -2.64
C ALA A 318 -2.53 25.98 -3.17
N THR A 319 -1.71 24.94 -3.35
CA THR A 319 -2.15 23.61 -3.78
C THR A 319 -2.24 22.60 -2.64
N ALA A 320 -1.97 23.03 -1.40
CA ALA A 320 -1.96 22.16 -0.24
C ALA A 320 -3.36 21.69 0.14
N ASN A 321 -3.48 20.41 0.47
CA ASN A 321 -4.64 19.85 1.15
C ASN A 321 -4.58 20.10 2.65
N ASP A 322 -3.37 20.08 3.22
CA ASP A 322 -3.15 20.31 4.65
C ASP A 322 -1.89 21.15 4.90
N VAL A 323 -1.97 22.01 5.91
CA VAL A 323 -0.88 22.90 6.33
C VAL A 323 -0.81 22.92 7.85
N ILE A 324 0.29 22.39 8.39
CA ILE A 324 0.59 22.42 9.82
C ILE A 324 1.30 23.73 10.17
N GLU A 325 0.67 24.55 11.00
CA GLU A 325 1.18 25.85 11.49
C GLU A 325 1.67 25.80 12.93
#